data_AF-D4AKV9-F1
#
_entry.id   AF-D4AKV9-F1
#
_cell.length_a   1.000
_cell.length_b   1.000
_cell.length_c   1.000
_cell.angle_alpha   90.00
_cell.angle_beta   90.00
_cell.angle_gamma   90.00
#
_symmetry.space_group_name_H-M   'P 1'
#
loop_
_entity.id
_entity.type
_entity.pdbx_description
1 polymer ?
#
loop_
_entity_poly.entity_id
_entity_poly.type
_entity_poly.pdbx_seq_one_letter_code
_entity_poly.pdbx_strand_id
1 'polypeptide(L)'
;MLARMRAIPAFSLSLPLFLDITMLNDTGSDALTVFDTDLIALGIAPTYLGFGPQTQAMTANGIVLRQVVYVEIQLLDSQRNPISDWILEESVVVPSAEGNTRLSGRGMRDCLYFATAPGNQQLYVAEKKNGIVQQLPVV
;
A
#
# COMPACT_ATOMS: atom_id res chain seq x y z
N MET A 1 -2.79 8.92 -0.16
CA MET A 1 -3.78 7.82 -0.28
C MET A 1 -4.09 7.31 1.12
N LEU A 2 -5.35 6.95 1.40
CA LEU A 2 -5.77 6.40 2.68
C LEU A 2 -5.96 4.88 2.54
N ALA A 3 -5.44 4.13 3.50
CA ALA A 3 -5.57 2.67 3.53
C ALA A 3 -5.71 2.17 4.97
N ARG A 4 -6.32 0.99 5.13
CA ARG A 4 -6.28 0.21 6.36
C ARG A 4 -5.24 -0.87 6.23
N MET A 5 -4.39 -1.03 7.23
CA MET A 5 -3.35 -2.05 7.29
C MET A 5 -3.63 -3.04 8.41
N ARG A 6 -3.24 -4.30 8.21
CA ARG A 6 -3.29 -5.35 9.24
C ARG A 6 -2.14 -6.35 9.09
N ALA A 7 -1.83 -7.06 10.17
CA ALA A 7 -1.10 -8.31 10.08
C ALA A 7 -1.93 -9.37 9.32
N ILE A 8 -1.28 -10.25 8.58
CA ILE A 8 -1.92 -11.37 7.88
C ILE A 8 -2.51 -12.31 8.93
N PRO A 9 -3.85 -12.53 8.94
CA PRO A 9 -4.49 -13.30 10.01
C PRO A 9 -3.93 -14.71 10.18
N ALA A 10 -3.54 -15.37 9.08
CA ALA A 10 -2.96 -16.72 9.12
C ALA A 10 -1.57 -16.78 9.77
N PHE A 11 -0.88 -15.64 9.90
CA PHE A 11 0.48 -15.54 10.44
C PHE A 11 0.54 -15.01 11.87
N SER A 12 -0.58 -14.48 12.37
CA SER A 12 -0.69 -13.96 13.73
C SER A 12 -1.32 -14.97 14.68
N LEU A 13 -0.86 -14.96 15.93
CA LEU A 13 -1.46 -15.73 17.03
C LEU A 13 -2.53 -14.93 17.78
N SER A 14 -2.72 -13.66 17.43
CA SER A 14 -3.66 -12.74 18.09
C SER A 14 -4.84 -12.38 17.18
N LEU A 15 -5.88 -11.79 17.79
CA LEU A 15 -6.96 -11.16 17.02
C LEU A 15 -6.39 -10.09 16.07
N PRO A 16 -7.01 -9.91 14.88
CA PRO A 16 -6.54 -8.93 13.91
C PRO A 16 -6.72 -7.52 14.47
N LEU A 17 -5.62 -6.79 14.56
CA LEU A 17 -5.58 -5.35 14.79
C LEU A 17 -5.50 -4.62 13.45
N PHE A 18 -6.08 -3.42 13.41
CA PHE A 18 -6.14 -2.60 12.20
C PHE A 18 -5.59 -1.21 12.48
N LEU A 19 -4.86 -0.66 11.52
CA LEU A 19 -4.34 0.69 11.55
C LEU A 19 -4.69 1.41 10.25
N ASP A 20 -5.41 2.52 10.35
CA ASP A 20 -5.62 3.39 9.19
C ASP A 20 -4.36 4.25 8.99
N ILE A 21 -3.75 4.15 7.80
CA ILE A 21 -2.51 4.82 7.43
C ILE A 21 -2.72 5.72 6.21
N THR A 22 -1.89 6.76 6.12
CA THR A 22 -1.71 7.51 4.88
C THR A 22 -0.38 7.18 4.25
N MET A 23 -0.38 7.07 2.93
CA MET A 23 0.80 6.77 2.12
C MET A 23 0.79 7.56 0.81
N LEU A 24 1.97 7.81 0.27
CA LEU A 24 2.15 8.33 -1.09
C LEU A 24 2.04 7.18 -2.08
N ASN A 25 1.29 7.41 -3.15
CA ASN A 25 1.36 6.54 -4.32
C ASN A 25 2.64 6.89 -5.08
N ASP A 26 3.69 6.10 -4.86
CA ASP A 26 5.00 6.30 -5.47
C ASP A 26 5.29 5.14 -6.43
N THR A 27 5.27 5.44 -7.73
CA THR A 27 5.56 4.46 -8.78
C THR A 27 7.01 4.02 -8.82
N GLY A 28 7.92 4.77 -8.18
CA GLY A 28 9.33 4.42 -8.06
C GLY A 28 9.66 3.51 -6.87
N SER A 29 8.72 3.29 -5.94
CA SER A 29 8.94 2.47 -4.75
C SER A 29 8.46 1.04 -4.95
N ASP A 30 9.32 0.04 -4.80
CA ASP A 30 8.96 -1.37 -4.95
C ASP A 30 8.28 -2.00 -3.72
N ALA A 31 8.48 -1.42 -2.54
CA ALA A 31 7.98 -1.97 -1.27
C ALA A 31 7.15 -0.93 -0.52
N LEU A 32 6.13 -1.42 0.21
CA LEU A 32 5.37 -0.58 1.14
C LEU A 32 6.30 -0.17 2.29
N THR A 33 6.22 1.08 2.71
CA THR A 33 6.89 1.52 3.93
C THR A 33 5.98 1.30 5.13
N VAL A 34 6.44 0.49 6.09
CA VAL A 34 5.81 0.29 7.39
C VAL A 34 6.70 0.95 8.44
N PHE A 35 6.13 1.74 9.34
CA PHE A 35 6.92 2.29 10.43
C PHE A 35 7.08 1.28 11.56
N ASP A 36 8.18 1.35 12.29
CA ASP A 36 8.39 0.57 13.51
C ASP A 36 7.26 0.73 14.52
N THR A 37 6.72 1.95 14.67
CA THR A 37 5.53 2.23 15.49
C THR A 37 4.27 1.50 15.02
N ASP A 38 4.17 1.21 13.72
CA ASP A 38 3.02 0.49 13.15
C ASP A 38 3.04 -0.99 13.56
N LEU A 39 4.24 -1.58 13.66
CA LEU A 39 4.38 -2.95 14.14
C LEU A 39 3.84 -3.08 15.56
N ILE A 40 4.15 -2.11 16.41
CA ILE A 40 3.65 -2.06 17.79
C ILE A 40 2.12 -1.93 17.79
N ALA A 41 1.58 -0.99 17.00
CA ALA A 41 0.13 -0.75 16.91
C ALA A 41 -0.64 -1.96 16.36
N LEU A 42 -0.02 -2.74 15.47
CA LEU A 42 -0.60 -3.95 14.89
C LEU A 42 -0.32 -5.22 15.71
N GLY A 43 0.45 -5.12 16.80
CA GLY A 43 0.86 -6.27 17.61
C GLY A 43 1.78 -7.25 16.87
N ILE A 44 2.50 -6.79 15.84
CA ILE A 44 3.44 -7.60 15.07
C ILE A 44 4.74 -7.74 15.86
N ALA A 45 4.94 -8.92 16.45
CA ALA A 45 6.19 -9.31 17.11
C ALA A 45 7.14 -10.03 16.13
N PRO A 46 8.44 -10.16 16.44
CA PRO A 46 9.38 -10.93 15.61
C PRO A 46 9.01 -12.42 15.41
N THR A 47 8.12 -12.97 16.24
CA THR A 47 7.58 -14.34 16.09
C THR A 47 6.46 -14.46 15.05
N TYR A 48 5.97 -13.33 14.52
CA TYR A 48 4.99 -13.29 13.45
C TYR A 48 5.56 -13.96 12.19
N LEU A 49 4.81 -14.89 11.57
CA LEU A 49 5.34 -15.66 10.44
C LEU A 49 5.64 -14.81 9.20
N GLY A 50 4.99 -13.65 9.06
CA GLY A 50 5.30 -12.67 8.03
C GLY A 50 6.46 -11.74 8.37
N PHE A 51 7.18 -11.96 9.48
CA PHE A 51 8.38 -11.20 9.83
C PHE A 51 9.57 -11.82 9.09
N GLY A 52 9.93 -11.21 7.95
CA GLY A 52 10.90 -11.77 7.01
C GLY A 52 12.36 -11.62 7.44
N PRO A 53 13.33 -11.88 6.55
CA PRO A 53 14.72 -11.50 6.78
C PRO A 53 14.93 -9.99 6.54
N GLN A 54 16.13 -9.49 6.84
CA GLN A 54 16.54 -8.17 6.36
C GLN A 54 16.84 -8.23 4.85
N THR A 55 16.51 -7.15 4.15
CA THR A 55 16.80 -6.96 2.72
C THR A 55 17.54 -5.64 2.49
N GLN A 56 18.19 -5.52 1.33
CA GLN A 56 18.78 -4.27 0.87
C GLN A 56 17.70 -3.42 0.20
N ALA A 57 17.39 -2.28 0.79
CA ALA A 57 16.55 -1.26 0.17
C ALA A 57 17.46 -0.22 -0.50
N MET A 58 17.28 -0.04 -1.81
CA MET A 58 17.96 1.01 -2.57
C MET A 58 17.17 2.32 -2.40
N THR A 59 17.83 3.34 -1.86
CA THR A 59 17.23 4.67 -1.68
C THR A 59 18.02 5.70 -2.46
N ALA A 60 17.47 6.91 -2.61
CA ALA A 60 18.18 8.03 -3.22
C ALA A 60 19.51 8.36 -2.50
N ASN A 61 19.61 8.04 -1.21
CA ASN A 61 20.81 8.27 -0.38
C ASN A 61 21.73 7.03 -0.30
N GLY A 62 21.47 6.00 -1.11
CA GLY A 62 22.25 4.77 -1.14
C GLY A 62 21.51 3.56 -0.57
N ILE A 63 22.24 2.45 -0.43
CA ILE A 63 21.68 1.17 0.03
C ILE A 63 21.62 1.14 1.55
N VAL A 64 20.47 0.75 2.09
CA VAL A 64 20.26 0.55 3.53
C VAL A 64 19.65 -0.83 3.78
N LEU A 65 20.07 -1.50 4.86
CA LEU A 65 19.44 -2.74 5.30
C LEU A 65 18.14 -2.41 6.03
N ARG A 66 17.06 -3.07 5.61
CA ARG A 66 15.72 -2.91 6.21
C ARG A 66 15.13 -4.27 6.52
N GLN A 67 14.42 -4.35 7.64
CA GLN A 67 13.66 -5.52 8.02
C GLN A 67 12.46 -5.67 7.08
N VAL A 68 12.24 -6.85 6.50
CA VAL A 68 11.04 -7.14 5.71
C VAL A 68 9.89 -7.53 6.61
N VAL A 69 8.67 -7.08 6.29
CA VAL A 69 7.44 -7.53 6.92
C VAL A 69 6.34 -7.69 5.87
N TYR A 70 5.60 -8.79 5.92
CA TYR A 70 4.43 -9.03 5.09
C TYR A 70 3.17 -8.58 5.83
N VAL A 71 2.42 -7.66 5.22
CA VAL A 71 1.16 -7.13 5.75
C VAL A 71 0.10 -7.15 4.67
N GLU A 72 -1.15 -6.97 5.05
CA GLU A 72 -2.24 -6.72 4.12
C GLU A 72 -2.72 -5.28 4.26
N ILE A 73 -3.00 -4.64 3.13
CA ILE A 73 -3.63 -3.33 3.08
C ILE A 73 -4.95 -3.38 2.33
N GLN A 74 -5.87 -2.49 2.67
CA GLN A 74 -7.13 -2.27 2.00
C GLN A 74 -7.30 -0.77 1.77
N LEU A 75 -7.55 -0.36 0.53
CA LEU A 75 -7.74 1.06 0.23
C LEU A 75 -9.07 1.55 0.79
N LEU A 76 -9.06 2.79 1.25
CA LEU A 76 -10.23 3.45 1.84
C LEU A 76 -10.62 4.71 1.05
N ASP A 77 -11.92 4.98 1.00
CA ASP A 77 -12.43 6.28 0.57
C ASP A 77 -12.24 7.36 1.66
N SER A 78 -12.66 8.59 1.37
CA SER A 78 -12.59 9.72 2.32
C SER A 78 -13.43 9.54 3.60
N GLN A 79 -14.40 8.63 3.59
CA GLN A 79 -15.28 8.30 4.72
C GLN A 79 -14.79 7.06 5.50
N ARG A 80 -13.62 6.50 5.12
CA ARG A 80 -13.03 5.26 5.68
C ARG A 80 -13.79 3.99 5.32
N ASN A 81 -14.57 4.00 4.23
CA ASN A 81 -15.15 2.78 3.70
C ASN A 81 -14.13 2.05 2.81
N PRO A 82 -14.03 0.72 2.90
CA PRO A 82 -13.25 -0.09 1.96
C PRO A 82 -13.66 0.10 0.50
N ILE A 83 -12.67 0.29 -0.38
CA ILE A 83 -12.86 0.37 -1.83
C ILE A 83 -12.02 -0.67 -2.62
N SER A 84 -11.33 -1.55 -1.91
CA SER A 84 -10.61 -2.68 -2.47
C SER A 84 -10.77 -3.93 -1.60
N ASP A 85 -10.41 -5.09 -2.15
CA ASP A 85 -10.09 -6.25 -1.32
C ASP A 85 -8.78 -6.02 -0.54
N TRP A 86 -8.42 -6.97 0.32
CA TRP A 86 -7.12 -6.98 0.98
C TRP A 86 -6.03 -7.32 -0.03
N ILE A 87 -5.00 -6.48 -0.09
CA ILE A 87 -3.85 -6.58 -0.97
C ILE A 87 -2.65 -6.95 -0.11
N LEU A 88 -1.99 -8.05 -0.48
CA LEU A 88 -0.74 -8.47 0.14
C LEU A 88 0.39 -7.51 -0.25
N GLU A 89 1.14 -7.03 0.72
CA GLU A 89 2.30 -6.16 0.51
C GLU A 89 3.55 -6.75 1.16
N GLU A 90 4.60 -6.91 0.36
CA GLU A 90 5.96 -7.01 0.87
C GLU A 90 6.44 -5.62 1.25
N SER A 91 6.75 -5.44 2.53
CA SER A 91 7.04 -4.13 3.11
C SER A 91 8.40 -4.08 3.75
N VAL A 92 8.96 -2.87 3.83
CA VAL A 92 10.19 -2.60 4.58
C VAL A 92 9.88 -1.76 5.82
N VAL A 93 10.45 -2.17 6.95
CA VAL A 93 10.31 -1.45 8.22
C VAL A 93 11.29 -0.28 8.26
N VAL A 94 10.78 0.92 8.45
CA VAL A 94 11.54 2.16 8.53
C VAL A 94 11.29 2.83 9.89
N PRO A 95 12.31 3.42 10.54
CA PRO A 95 12.08 4.19 11.76
C PRO A 95 11.10 5.33 11.54
N SER A 96 10.10 5.44 12.40
CA SER A 96 9.20 6.60 12.42
C SER A 96 10.02 7.86 12.76
N ALA A 97 10.03 8.83 11.85
CA ALA A 97 10.73 10.10 12.03
C ALA A 97 10.00 11.23 11.32
N GLU A 98 10.18 12.45 11.81
CA GLU A 98 9.64 13.64 11.17
C GLU A 98 10.15 13.77 9.72
N GLY A 99 9.25 14.08 8.79
CA GLY A 99 9.57 14.16 7.36
C GLY A 99 9.55 12.82 6.61
N ASN A 100 9.55 11.68 7.29
CA ASN A 100 9.36 10.39 6.63
C ASN A 100 7.89 10.22 6.25
N THR A 101 7.64 9.77 5.03
CA THR A 101 6.30 9.44 4.55
C THR A 101 6.26 7.98 4.11
N ARG A 102 5.13 7.29 4.35
CA ARG A 102 4.96 5.94 3.85
C ARG A 102 4.83 5.95 2.34
N LEU A 103 5.56 5.07 1.65
CA LEU A 103 5.45 4.85 0.22
C LEU A 103 4.60 3.61 -0.05
N SER A 104 3.79 3.63 -1.10
CA SER A 104 3.04 2.46 -1.55
C SER A 104 3.94 1.36 -2.08
N GLY A 105 3.55 0.10 -1.86
CA GLY A 105 4.25 -1.06 -2.38
C GLY A 105 3.77 -1.51 -3.74
N ARG A 106 4.39 -2.59 -4.21
CA ARG A 106 4.09 -3.20 -5.51
C ARG A 106 2.74 -3.90 -5.55
N GLY A 107 2.28 -4.49 -4.44
CA GLY A 107 1.01 -5.22 -4.41
C GLY A 107 -0.16 -4.36 -4.89
N MET A 108 -0.19 -3.10 -4.45
CA MET A 108 -1.17 -2.13 -4.88
C MET A 108 -1.16 -1.89 -6.41
N ARG A 109 0.01 -1.87 -7.04
CA ARG A 109 0.14 -1.66 -8.51
C ARG A 109 -0.22 -2.90 -9.31
N ASP A 110 -0.04 -4.09 -8.74
CA ASP A 110 -0.44 -5.33 -9.38
C ASP A 110 -1.98 -5.50 -9.36
N CYS A 111 -2.67 -4.81 -8.44
CA CYS A 111 -4.13 -4.88 -8.28
C CYS A 111 -4.90 -3.69 -8.87
N LEU A 112 -4.26 -2.53 -9.06
CA LEU A 112 -4.94 -1.28 -9.40
C LEU A 112 -4.26 -0.52 -10.53
N TYR A 113 -5.08 0.07 -11.40
CA TYR A 113 -4.63 1.02 -12.41
C TYR A 113 -4.61 2.43 -11.83
N PHE A 114 -3.46 3.09 -11.93
CA PHE A 114 -3.29 4.49 -11.55
C PHE A 114 -3.15 5.36 -12.79
N ALA A 115 -3.91 6.46 -12.82
CA ALA A 115 -3.80 7.48 -13.85
C ALA A 115 -3.80 8.86 -13.20
N THR A 116 -2.99 9.76 -13.75
CA THR A 116 -3.05 11.19 -13.41
C THR A 116 -3.63 11.93 -14.61
N ALA A 117 -4.73 12.65 -14.39
CA ALA A 117 -5.37 13.44 -15.45
C ALA A 117 -5.78 14.81 -14.88
N PRO A 118 -4.83 15.76 -14.78
CA PRO A 118 -5.11 17.09 -14.27
C PRO A 118 -6.25 17.76 -15.07
N GLY A 119 -7.26 18.28 -14.36
CA GLY A 119 -8.41 18.93 -14.97
C GLY A 119 -9.48 17.99 -15.56
N ASN A 120 -9.26 16.67 -15.53
CA ASN A 120 -10.27 15.70 -15.94
C ASN A 120 -10.88 15.01 -14.70
N GLN A 121 -12.19 15.14 -14.54
CA GLN A 121 -12.93 14.51 -13.44
C GLN A 121 -13.58 13.18 -13.84
N GLN A 122 -13.55 12.82 -15.13
CA GLN A 122 -14.21 11.63 -15.65
C GLN A 122 -13.19 10.64 -16.21
N LEU A 123 -13.23 9.43 -15.68
CA LEU A 123 -12.47 8.29 -16.18
C LEU A 123 -13.42 7.36 -16.93
N TYR A 124 -13.23 7.23 -18.24
CA TYR A 124 -13.97 6.29 -19.08
C TYR A 124 -13.19 4.98 -19.19
N VAL A 125 -13.85 3.87 -18.89
CA VAL A 125 -13.24 2.54 -18.92
C VAL A 125 -14.14 1.62 -19.72
N ALA A 126 -13.57 0.89 -20.68
CA ALA A 126 -14.26 -0.17 -21.39
C ALA A 126 -13.28 -1.27 -21.78
N GLU A 127 -13.79 -2.50 -21.88
CA GLU A 127 -13.01 -3.66 -22.31
C GLU A 127 -12.50 -3.54 -23.76
N LYS A 128 -13.28 -2.86 -24.62
CA LYS A 128 -12.98 -2.69 -26.05
C LYS A 128 -13.06 -1.22 -26.44
N LYS A 129 -12.26 -0.84 -27.44
CA LYS A 129 -12.20 0.53 -28.00
C LYS A 129 -13.58 1.09 -28.36
N ASN A 130 -14.45 0.29 -29.00
CA ASN A 130 -15.79 0.71 -29.37
C ASN A 130 -16.65 1.09 -28.15
N GLY A 131 -16.44 0.43 -27.01
CA GLY A 131 -17.11 0.77 -25.75
C GLY A 131 -16.67 2.11 -25.19
N ILE A 132 -15.39 2.48 -25.34
CA ILE A 132 -14.91 3.82 -24.96
C ILE A 132 -15.56 4.89 -25.82
N VAL A 133 -15.59 4.70 -27.15
CA VAL A 133 -16.16 5.67 -28.10
C VAL A 133 -17.63 5.97 -27.81
N GLN A 134 -18.40 4.97 -27.36
CA GLN A 134 -19.81 5.15 -26.96
C GLN A 134 -19.99 5.96 -25.68
N GLN A 135 -18.99 6.02 -24.80
CA GLN A 135 -19.05 6.74 -23.53
C GLN A 135 -18.54 8.18 -23.64
N LEU A 136 -17.76 8.51 -24.68
CA LEU A 136 -17.23 9.85 -24.87
C LEU A 136 -18.36 10.85 -25.16
N PRO A 137 -18.29 12.08 -24.62
CA PRO A 137 -19.25 13.12 -24.94
C PRO A 137 -19.21 13.43 -26.44
N VAL A 138 -20.38 13.52 -27.05
CA VAL A 138 -20.52 13.98 -28.44
C VAL A 138 -20.17 15.46 -28.47
N VAL A 139 -19.20 15.83 -29.30
CA VAL A 139 -18.80 17.22 -29.55
C VAL A 139 -19.62 17.79 -30.69
#